data_AF-A0A8C3I2X3-F1
#
_entry.id   AF-A0A8C3I2X3-F1
#
_cell.length_a   1.000
_cell.length_b   1.000
_cell.length_c   1.000
_cell.angle_alpha   90.00
_cell.angle_beta   90.00
_cell.angle_gamma   90.00
#
_symmetry.space_group_name_H-M   'P 1'
#
loop_
_entity.id
_entity.type
_entity.pdbx_description
1 polymer ?
#
loop_
_entity_poly.entity_id
_entity_poly.type
_entity_poly.pdbx_seq_one_letter_code
_entity_poly.pdbx_strand_id
1 'polypeptide(L)'
;TGIPRGRLQAVVVQSCLSLPSPNEMLNKESLELLQKMSRNFPSQCINERAAFRPTQDVVQLPVSQKENAKVAIQEILQEIFNIFSKNLTQSAWDETSLVRFQNGLYQQSQRLEACLRTEMEKELTKPESEELQLTSRRVKKYFQGIDAFLKEKQYSLCAWEIIRMEIPRCFVLVDKLTGRLSN
;
A
#
# COMPACT_ATOMS: atom_id res chain seq x y z
N THR A 1 5.66 -34.77 -30.29
CA THR A 1 6.77 -34.37 -29.38
C THR A 1 6.21 -33.42 -28.34
N GLY A 2 5.71 -33.97 -27.23
CA GLY A 2 5.02 -33.20 -26.19
C GLY A 2 6.01 -32.62 -25.18
N ILE A 3 5.89 -31.32 -24.91
CA ILE A 3 6.65 -30.66 -23.84
C ILE A 3 6.12 -31.18 -22.50
N PRO A 4 6.97 -31.61 -21.54
CA PRO A 4 6.52 -32.24 -20.31
C PRO A 4 5.70 -31.30 -19.41
N ARG A 5 4.62 -31.82 -18.80
CA ARG A 5 3.68 -31.12 -17.88
C ARG A 5 4.37 -30.35 -16.74
N GLY A 6 5.55 -30.79 -16.28
CA GLY A 6 6.35 -30.11 -15.26
C GLY A 6 6.98 -28.79 -15.72
N ARG A 7 7.16 -28.56 -17.03
CA ARG A 7 7.62 -27.27 -17.57
C ARG A 7 6.49 -26.24 -17.63
N LEU A 8 5.22 -26.64 -17.80
CA LEU A 8 4.10 -25.69 -17.72
C LEU A 8 3.90 -25.17 -16.29
N GLN A 9 4.13 -26.01 -15.26
CA GLN A 9 4.07 -25.57 -13.86
C GLN A 9 5.15 -24.54 -13.54
N ALA A 10 6.36 -24.66 -14.09
CA ALA A 10 7.42 -23.66 -13.90
C ALA A 10 7.19 -22.36 -14.70
N VAL A 11 6.50 -22.43 -15.85
CA VAL A 11 6.20 -21.26 -16.70
C VAL A 11 5.03 -20.42 -16.16
N VAL A 12 4.14 -21.02 -15.37
CA VAL A 12 2.94 -20.33 -14.84
C VAL A 12 3.17 -19.66 -13.47
N VAL A 13 4.29 -19.97 -12.80
CA VAL A 13 4.78 -19.21 -11.61
C VAL A 13 5.13 -17.75 -11.98
N GLN A 14 5.21 -17.44 -13.28
CA GLN A 14 5.77 -16.20 -13.80
C GLN A 14 4.74 -15.09 -14.14
N SER A 15 3.47 -15.14 -13.70
CA SER A 15 2.44 -14.28 -14.32
C SER A 15 1.78 -13.20 -13.44
N CYS A 16 1.89 -13.25 -12.12
CA CYS A 16 1.31 -12.19 -11.26
C CYS A 16 2.38 -11.21 -10.74
N LEU A 17 3.61 -11.70 -10.54
CA LEU A 17 4.75 -10.95 -10.00
C LEU A 17 5.95 -10.90 -10.94
N SER A 18 5.84 -11.47 -12.14
CA SER A 18 6.87 -11.38 -13.17
C SER A 18 6.37 -10.62 -14.40
N LEU A 19 5.72 -9.49 -14.14
CA LEU A 19 5.69 -8.41 -15.11
C LEU A 19 6.65 -7.32 -14.62
N PRO A 20 7.79 -7.11 -15.30
CA PRO A 20 8.48 -5.84 -15.18
C PRO A 20 7.55 -4.73 -15.75
N SER A 21 7.41 -3.60 -15.04
CA SER A 21 6.99 -2.27 -15.51
C SER A 21 5.60 -1.62 -15.22
N PRO A 22 4.58 -2.23 -14.56
CA PRO A 22 3.41 -1.44 -14.12
C PRO A 22 3.46 -0.92 -12.67
N ASN A 23 3.92 -1.70 -11.69
CA ASN A 23 3.83 -1.30 -10.26
C ASN A 23 4.87 -0.26 -9.84
N GLU A 24 6.08 -0.32 -10.41
CA GLU A 24 7.14 0.69 -10.20
C GLU A 24 6.73 2.04 -10.83
N MET A 25 6.04 1.98 -11.98
CA MET A 25 5.48 3.14 -12.67
C MET A 25 4.30 3.76 -11.90
N LEU A 26 3.48 2.94 -11.25
CA LEU A 26 2.33 3.37 -10.44
C LEU A 26 2.72 3.88 -9.06
N ASN A 27 3.77 3.35 -8.42
CA ASN A 27 4.31 3.92 -7.17
C ASN A 27 4.93 5.29 -7.42
N LYS A 28 5.68 5.44 -8.52
CA LYS A 28 6.21 6.75 -8.93
C LYS A 28 5.09 7.74 -9.20
N GLU A 29 4.08 7.37 -9.99
CA GLU A 29 2.93 8.25 -10.25
C GLU A 29 2.18 8.59 -8.95
N SER A 30 1.98 7.61 -8.07
CA SER A 30 1.34 7.80 -6.76
C SER A 30 2.10 8.81 -5.90
N LEU A 31 3.43 8.70 -5.83
CA LEU A 31 4.30 9.64 -5.10
C LEU A 31 4.26 11.05 -5.72
N GLU A 32 4.31 11.15 -7.05
CA GLU A 32 4.19 12.43 -7.74
C GLU A 32 2.84 13.10 -7.49
N LEU A 33 1.75 12.32 -7.48
CA LEU A 33 0.41 12.84 -7.19
C LEU A 33 0.29 13.29 -5.74
N LEU A 34 0.81 12.54 -4.76
CA LEU A 34 0.86 12.95 -3.35
C LEU A 34 1.62 14.26 -3.16
N GLN A 35 2.69 14.49 -3.93
CA GLN A 35 3.40 15.77 -3.93
C GLN A 35 2.61 16.89 -4.59
N LYS A 36 1.93 16.62 -5.71
CA LYS A 36 1.13 17.61 -6.45
C LYS A 36 -0.16 18.02 -5.75
N MET A 37 -0.75 17.13 -4.92
CA MET A 37 -1.96 17.41 -4.13
C MET A 37 -1.84 18.64 -3.25
N SER A 38 -0.64 18.95 -2.74
CA SER A 38 -0.43 20.13 -1.91
C SER A 38 0.91 20.76 -2.23
N ARG A 39 0.87 22.01 -2.67
CA ARG A 39 2.05 22.73 -3.19
C ARG A 39 3.12 22.88 -2.11
N ASN A 40 2.71 23.22 -0.90
CA ASN A 40 3.57 23.41 0.27
C ASN A 40 2.87 22.87 1.51
N PHE A 41 3.64 22.31 2.44
CA PHE A 41 3.10 21.94 3.74
C PHE A 41 2.66 23.22 4.50
N PRO A 42 1.41 23.31 4.99
CA PRO A 42 0.92 24.54 5.62
C PRO A 42 1.68 24.89 6.91
N SER A 43 2.14 26.13 7.02
CA SER A 43 2.98 26.55 8.15
C SER A 43 2.26 26.46 9.49
N GLN A 44 0.94 26.67 9.51
CA GLN A 44 0.11 26.50 10.71
C GLN A 44 0.12 25.06 11.25
N CYS A 45 0.49 24.07 10.44
CA CYS A 45 0.51 22.66 10.81
C CYS A 45 1.85 22.17 11.33
N ILE A 46 2.89 23.02 11.36
CA ILE A 46 4.27 22.62 11.71
C ILE A 46 4.34 22.08 13.15
N ASN A 47 3.67 22.73 14.10
CA ASN A 47 3.68 22.31 15.50
C ASN A 47 2.99 20.95 15.69
N GLU A 48 1.85 20.74 15.02
CA GLU A 48 1.14 19.46 15.07
C GLU A 48 1.96 18.35 14.41
N ARG A 49 2.64 18.66 13.30
CA ARG A 49 3.56 17.72 12.64
C ARG A 49 4.73 17.33 13.54
N ALA A 50 5.30 18.27 14.29
CA ALA A 50 6.38 17.97 15.24
C ALA A 50 5.90 17.10 16.42
N ALA A 51 4.62 17.22 16.79
CA ALA A 51 3.99 16.39 17.81
C ALA A 51 3.60 15.00 17.29
N PHE A 52 3.35 14.86 15.98
CA PHE A 52 3.04 13.57 15.35
C PHE A 52 4.23 12.62 15.45
N ARG A 53 4.02 11.52 16.18
CA ARG A 53 4.99 10.43 16.31
C ARG A 53 4.31 9.13 15.91
N PRO A 54 4.59 8.58 14.71
CA PRO A 54 4.16 7.24 14.37
C PRO A 54 4.62 6.29 15.47
N THR A 55 3.69 5.50 16.02
CA THR A 55 4.03 4.49 17.04
C THR A 55 4.89 3.36 16.46
N GLN A 56 4.98 3.28 15.13
CA GLN A 56 5.72 2.26 14.40
C GLN A 56 6.25 2.87 13.09
N ASP A 57 7.52 2.61 12.76
CA ASP A 57 8.06 2.95 11.44
C ASP A 57 7.67 1.83 10.46
N VAL A 58 6.79 2.15 9.50
CA VAL A 58 6.30 1.19 8.51
C VAL A 58 7.46 0.53 7.75
N VAL A 59 8.52 1.28 7.43
CA VAL A 59 9.66 0.79 6.63
C VAL A 59 10.45 -0.32 7.36
N GLN A 60 10.35 -0.36 8.69
CA GLN A 60 11.01 -1.33 9.56
C GLN A 60 10.12 -2.54 9.91
N LEU A 61 8.95 -2.67 9.27
CA LEU A 61 8.09 -3.84 9.48
C LEU A 61 8.86 -5.14 9.16
N PRO A 62 8.93 -6.10 10.11
CA PRO A 62 9.64 -7.35 9.91
C PRO A 62 8.80 -8.25 8.99
N VAL A 63 9.12 -8.17 7.70
CA VAL A 63 8.59 -9.02 6.63
C VAL A 63 9.77 -9.82 6.08
N SER A 64 9.80 -11.11 6.35
CA SER A 64 10.95 -12.01 6.08
C SER A 64 10.78 -12.86 4.83
N GLN A 65 9.62 -13.48 4.64
CA GLN A 65 9.33 -14.42 3.55
C GLN A 65 8.67 -13.75 2.33
N LYS A 66 8.78 -14.38 1.15
CA LYS A 66 8.18 -13.86 -0.10
C LYS A 66 6.65 -13.83 -0.03
N GLU A 67 6.02 -14.87 0.51
CA GLU A 67 4.58 -14.94 0.69
C GLU A 67 4.09 -13.83 1.64
N ASN A 68 4.83 -13.57 2.72
CA ASN A 68 4.56 -12.45 3.62
C ASN A 68 4.70 -11.10 2.92
N ALA A 69 5.63 -10.96 1.97
CA ALA A 69 5.80 -9.73 1.19
C ALA A 69 4.58 -9.45 0.29
N LYS A 70 3.99 -10.47 -0.34
CA LYS A 70 2.75 -10.31 -1.12
C LYS A 70 1.60 -9.81 -0.24
N VAL A 71 1.35 -10.49 0.89
CA VAL A 71 0.29 -10.11 1.85
C VAL A 71 0.52 -8.72 2.40
N ALA A 72 1.76 -8.36 2.75
CA ALA A 72 2.09 -7.03 3.23
C ALA A 72 1.82 -5.95 2.18
N ILE A 73 2.26 -6.14 0.93
CA ILE A 73 2.01 -5.18 -0.17
C ILE A 73 0.50 -4.98 -0.35
N GLN A 74 -0.26 -6.08 -0.37
CA GLN A 74 -1.71 -6.02 -0.50
C GLN A 74 -2.37 -5.24 0.61
N GLU A 75 -2.04 -5.58 1.85
CA GLU A 75 -2.62 -4.93 3.02
C GLU A 75 -2.28 -3.43 3.03
N ILE A 76 -1.03 -3.06 2.69
CA ILE A 76 -0.60 -1.65 2.61
C ILE A 76 -1.44 -0.89 1.58
N LEU A 77 -1.54 -1.41 0.35
CA LEU A 77 -2.27 -0.72 -0.72
C LEU A 77 -3.76 -0.58 -0.40
N GLN A 78 -4.36 -1.62 0.21
CA GLN A 78 -5.75 -1.60 0.62
C GLN A 78 -6.01 -0.57 1.73
N GLU A 79 -5.15 -0.52 2.74
CA GLU A 79 -5.29 0.44 3.84
C GLU A 79 -5.07 1.89 3.37
N ILE A 80 -4.13 2.13 2.45
CA ILE A 80 -3.99 3.46 1.81
C ILE A 80 -5.28 3.81 1.07
N PHE A 81 -5.82 2.91 0.24
CA PHE A 81 -7.09 3.16 -0.46
C PHE A 81 -8.24 3.49 0.52
N ASN A 82 -8.34 2.75 1.63
CA ASN A 82 -9.35 2.99 2.65
C ASN A 82 -9.21 4.38 3.30
N ILE A 83 -7.98 4.84 3.57
CA ILE A 83 -7.72 6.19 4.11
C ILE A 83 -8.18 7.27 3.12
N PHE A 84 -7.75 7.16 1.86
CA PHE A 84 -8.05 8.17 0.85
C PHE A 84 -9.48 8.09 0.31
N SER A 85 -10.27 7.08 0.70
CA SER A 85 -11.70 6.99 0.39
C SER A 85 -12.59 7.61 1.48
N LYS A 86 -12.00 8.13 2.57
CA LYS A 86 -12.76 8.84 3.62
C LYS A 86 -13.19 10.22 3.16
N ASN A 87 -13.94 10.92 4.01
CA ASN A 87 -14.27 12.31 3.76
C ASN A 87 -13.02 13.21 3.88
N LEU A 88 -12.57 13.73 2.73
CA LEU A 88 -11.39 14.57 2.58
C LEU A 88 -11.72 16.06 2.46
N THR A 89 -12.94 16.51 2.79
CA THR A 89 -13.37 17.91 2.57
C THR A 89 -12.48 18.95 3.24
N GLN A 90 -11.76 18.61 4.30
CA GLN A 90 -10.86 19.53 5.00
C GLN A 90 -9.41 19.52 4.47
N SER A 91 -9.05 18.62 3.55
CA SER A 91 -7.65 18.41 3.17
C SER A 91 -7.03 19.55 2.34
N ALA A 92 -7.84 20.47 1.81
CA ALA A 92 -7.39 21.60 0.96
C ALA A 92 -6.48 21.19 -0.21
N TRP A 93 -6.55 19.92 -0.63
CA TRP A 93 -5.73 19.38 -1.72
C TRP A 93 -6.31 19.70 -3.10
N ASP A 94 -5.43 19.73 -4.10
CA ASP A 94 -5.82 19.77 -5.50
C ASP A 94 -6.68 18.55 -5.86
N GLU A 95 -7.96 18.81 -6.16
CA GLU A 95 -8.96 17.78 -6.41
C GLU A 95 -8.60 16.91 -7.62
N THR A 96 -7.98 17.49 -8.66
CA THR A 96 -7.56 16.74 -9.85
C THR A 96 -6.50 15.71 -9.50
N SER A 97 -5.49 16.10 -8.73
CA SER A 97 -4.42 15.20 -8.28
C SER A 97 -4.96 14.14 -7.32
N LEU A 98 -5.88 14.51 -6.42
CA LEU A 98 -6.55 13.61 -5.51
C LEU A 98 -7.35 12.53 -6.25
N VAL A 99 -8.21 12.92 -7.19
CA VAL A 99 -9.03 11.98 -7.97
C VAL A 99 -8.15 11.04 -8.79
N ARG A 100 -7.09 11.55 -9.42
CA ARG A 100 -6.12 10.70 -10.14
C ARG A 100 -5.46 9.68 -9.22
N PHE A 101 -5.10 10.09 -8.02
CA PHE A 101 -4.47 9.21 -7.05
C PHE A 101 -5.44 8.13 -6.54
N GLN A 102 -6.66 8.51 -6.18
CA GLN A 102 -7.71 7.57 -5.78
C GLN A 102 -8.02 6.56 -6.88
N ASN A 103 -8.10 7.01 -8.14
CA ASN A 103 -8.31 6.13 -9.29
C ASN A 103 -7.11 5.17 -9.50
N GLY A 104 -5.88 5.67 -9.33
CA GLY A 104 -4.68 4.84 -9.40
C GLY A 104 -4.67 3.76 -8.31
N LEU A 105 -5.00 4.11 -7.07
CA LEU A 105 -5.13 3.16 -5.95
C LEU A 105 -6.23 2.14 -6.20
N TYR A 106 -7.39 2.57 -6.70
CA TYR A 106 -8.49 1.68 -7.04
C TYR A 106 -8.06 0.67 -8.12
N GLN A 107 -7.41 1.12 -9.19
CA GLN A 107 -6.88 0.23 -10.23
C GLN A 107 -5.85 -0.76 -9.68
N GLN A 108 -4.97 -0.32 -8.77
CA GLN A 108 -4.02 -1.21 -8.10
C GLN A 108 -4.70 -2.26 -7.23
N SER A 109 -5.71 -1.85 -6.44
CA SER A 109 -6.50 -2.77 -5.61
C SER A 109 -7.24 -3.81 -6.47
N GLN A 110 -7.93 -3.39 -7.54
CA GLN A 110 -8.64 -4.31 -8.46
C GLN A 110 -7.70 -5.32 -9.12
N ARG A 111 -6.51 -4.89 -9.56
CA ARG A 111 -5.51 -5.79 -10.16
C ARG A 111 -5.00 -6.81 -9.16
N LEU A 112 -4.80 -6.37 -7.92
CA LEU A 112 -4.31 -7.22 -6.85
C LEU A 112 -5.37 -8.25 -6.41
N GLU A 113 -6.63 -7.83 -6.27
CA GLU A 113 -7.75 -8.73 -6.00
C GLU A 113 -7.90 -9.79 -7.11
N ALA A 114 -7.84 -9.37 -8.38
CA ALA A 114 -7.89 -10.28 -9.52
C ALA A 114 -6.73 -11.29 -9.50
N CYS A 115 -5.51 -10.82 -9.18
CA CYS A 115 -4.36 -11.70 -9.05
C CYS A 115 -4.54 -12.74 -7.94
N LEU A 116 -4.98 -12.33 -6.75
CA LEU A 116 -5.16 -13.22 -5.60
C LEU A 116 -6.28 -14.22 -5.81
N ARG A 117 -7.37 -13.83 -6.48
CA ARG A 117 -8.46 -14.74 -6.83
C ARG A 117 -7.95 -15.91 -7.68
N THR A 118 -7.04 -15.65 -8.63
CA THR A 118 -6.42 -16.70 -9.45
C THR A 118 -5.41 -17.59 -8.70
N GLU A 119 -4.84 -17.11 -7.59
CA GLU A 119 -4.01 -17.91 -6.67
C GLU A 119 -4.89 -18.74 -5.71
N MET A 120 -5.94 -18.14 -5.13
CA MET A 120 -6.86 -18.79 -4.18
C MET A 120 -7.72 -19.89 -4.82
N GLU A 121 -8.13 -19.75 -6.08
CA GLU A 121 -8.80 -20.82 -6.85
C GLU A 121 -7.91 -22.07 -7.03
N LYS A 122 -6.59 -21.97 -6.80
CA LYS A 122 -5.62 -23.08 -6.86
C LYS A 122 -5.15 -23.57 -5.48
N GLU A 123 -5.41 -22.81 -4.40
CA GLU A 123 -4.94 -23.04 -3.02
C GLU A 123 -6.09 -23.40 -2.02
N LEU A 124 -7.28 -23.77 -2.51
CA LEU A 124 -8.49 -24.14 -1.73
C LEU A 124 -8.32 -25.24 -0.64
N THR A 125 -7.11 -25.69 -0.36
CA THR A 125 -6.81 -26.81 0.54
C THR A 125 -5.83 -26.50 1.68
N LYS A 126 -5.37 -25.26 1.89
CA LYS A 126 -4.45 -24.95 3.00
C LYS A 126 -4.93 -23.77 3.88
N PRO A 127 -4.94 -23.93 5.22
CA PRO A 127 -5.13 -22.82 6.13
C PRO A 127 -4.06 -21.75 5.93
N GLU A 128 -4.44 -20.48 6.01
CA GLU A 128 -3.50 -19.37 6.03
C GLU A 128 -2.49 -19.55 7.17
N SER A 129 -1.19 -19.46 6.89
CA SER A 129 -0.17 -19.66 7.91
C SER A 129 -0.25 -18.59 9.00
N GLU A 130 0.10 -18.95 10.23
CA GLU A 130 0.16 -17.99 11.35
C GLU A 130 1.05 -16.78 11.04
N GLU A 131 2.10 -16.98 10.23
CA GLU A 131 3.06 -15.94 9.84
C GLU A 131 2.44 -14.90 8.87
N LEU A 132 1.60 -15.34 7.93
CA LEU A 132 0.86 -14.45 7.02
C LEU A 132 -0.13 -13.58 7.81
N GLN A 133 -0.88 -14.20 8.72
CA GLN A 133 -1.81 -13.47 9.59
C GLN A 133 -1.09 -12.47 10.51
N LEU A 134 0.07 -12.84 11.05
CA LEU A 134 0.90 -11.93 11.86
C LEU A 134 1.39 -10.75 11.01
N THR A 135 1.75 -10.98 9.76
CA THR A 135 2.17 -9.93 8.83
C THR A 135 1.02 -8.95 8.54
N SER A 136 -0.16 -9.45 8.16
CA SER A 136 -1.36 -8.61 7.96
C SER A 136 -1.70 -7.82 9.24
N ARG A 137 -1.70 -8.46 10.41
CA ARG A 137 -1.97 -7.76 11.69
C ARG A 137 -0.98 -6.63 11.98
N ARG A 138 0.30 -6.80 11.66
CA ARG A 138 1.33 -5.75 11.86
C ARG A 138 1.07 -4.54 10.96
N VAL A 139 0.74 -4.77 9.69
CA VAL A 139 0.38 -3.69 8.75
C VAL A 139 -0.88 -2.98 9.22
N LYS A 140 -1.95 -3.72 9.53
CA LYS A 140 -3.20 -3.15 10.06
C LYS A 140 -2.98 -2.32 11.31
N LYS A 141 -2.13 -2.78 12.24
CA LYS A 141 -1.82 -2.03 13.46
C LYS A 141 -1.19 -0.67 13.17
N TYR A 142 -0.32 -0.57 12.16
CA TYR A 142 0.24 0.71 11.73
C TYR A 142 -0.86 1.65 11.22
N PHE A 143 -1.74 1.16 10.33
CA PHE A 143 -2.82 1.97 9.77
C PHE A 143 -3.93 2.31 10.78
N GLN A 144 -4.17 1.45 11.77
CA GLN A 144 -5.01 1.79 12.92
C GLN A 144 -4.46 2.99 13.70
N GLY A 145 -3.13 3.14 13.80
CA GLY A 145 -2.50 4.32 14.37
C GLY A 145 -2.78 5.59 13.57
N ILE A 146 -2.73 5.52 12.24
CA ILE A 146 -3.12 6.61 11.34
C ILE A 146 -4.59 6.97 11.53
N ASP A 147 -5.49 5.98 11.55
CA ASP A 147 -6.92 6.19 11.74
C ASP A 147 -7.25 6.80 13.11
N ALA A 148 -6.55 6.37 14.17
CA ALA A 148 -6.68 6.94 15.49
C ALA A 148 -6.23 8.41 15.52
N PHE A 149 -5.09 8.72 14.88
CA PHE A 149 -4.59 10.09 14.76
C PHE A 149 -5.58 10.99 14.00
N LEU A 150 -6.08 10.55 12.84
CA LEU A 150 -7.07 11.30 12.07
C LEU A 150 -8.34 11.59 12.91
N LYS A 151 -8.83 10.62 13.68
CA LYS A 151 -9.98 10.80 14.58
C LYS A 151 -9.69 11.76 15.72
N GLU A 152 -8.55 11.62 16.39
CA GLU A 152 -8.11 12.51 17.48
C GLU A 152 -8.06 13.97 17.01
N LYS A 153 -7.54 14.19 15.81
CA LYS A 153 -7.43 15.52 15.18
C LYS A 153 -8.68 15.94 14.42
N GLN A 154 -9.79 15.20 14.57
CA GLN A 154 -11.09 15.49 13.95
C GLN A 154 -11.03 15.71 12.43
N TYR A 155 -10.15 14.96 11.75
CA TYR A 155 -9.96 15.05 10.30
C TYR A 155 -9.60 16.47 9.82
N SER A 156 -8.87 17.21 10.65
CA SER A 156 -8.47 18.59 10.35
C SER A 156 -7.57 18.67 9.10
N LEU A 157 -7.46 19.87 8.53
CA LEU A 157 -6.50 20.17 7.47
C LEU A 157 -5.08 19.73 7.83
N CYS A 158 -4.64 20.00 9.06
CA CYS A 158 -3.30 19.61 9.51
C CYS A 158 -3.14 18.10 9.65
N ALA A 159 -4.17 17.41 10.13
CA ALA A 159 -4.16 15.95 10.23
C ALA A 159 -3.98 15.32 8.84
N TRP A 160 -4.73 15.80 7.84
CA TRP A 160 -4.62 15.31 6.48
C TRP A 160 -3.23 15.58 5.89
N GLU A 161 -2.72 16.80 6.01
CA GLU A 161 -1.38 17.15 5.52
C GLU A 161 -0.27 16.30 6.15
N ILE A 162 -0.39 15.99 7.45
CA ILE A 162 0.54 15.09 8.13
C ILE A 162 0.46 13.68 7.54
N ILE A 163 -0.75 13.14 7.34
CA ILE A 163 -0.92 11.81 6.73
C ILE A 163 -0.41 11.78 5.28
N ARG A 164 -0.66 12.82 4.47
CA ARG A 164 -0.10 12.93 3.11
C ARG A 164 1.42 12.84 3.10
N MET A 165 2.09 13.38 4.12
CA MET A 165 3.54 13.32 4.27
C MET A 165 4.05 11.97 4.82
N GLU A 166 3.21 11.20 5.49
CA GLU A 166 3.55 9.89 6.06
C GLU A 166 3.40 8.75 5.03
N ILE A 167 2.37 8.82 4.18
CA ILE A 167 2.03 7.79 3.17
C ILE A 167 3.19 7.46 2.20
N PRO A 168 4.05 8.40 1.75
CA PRO A 168 5.22 8.07 0.95
C PRO A 168 6.12 6.97 1.54
N ARG A 169 6.22 6.86 2.87
CA ARG A 169 7.00 5.79 3.53
C ARG A 169 6.42 4.40 3.26
N CYS A 170 5.10 4.31 3.09
CA CYS A 170 4.43 3.06 2.75
C CYS A 170 4.81 2.60 1.34
N PHE A 171 4.87 3.53 0.37
CA PHE A 171 5.30 3.22 -1.00
C PHE A 171 6.77 2.79 -1.06
N VAL A 172 7.66 3.40 -0.26
CA VAL A 172 9.05 2.94 -0.11
C VAL A 172 9.12 1.50 0.38
N LEU A 173 8.26 1.11 1.34
CA LEU A 173 8.18 -0.27 1.78
C LEU A 173 7.65 -1.18 0.66
N VAL A 174 6.61 -0.77 -0.07
CA VAL A 174 6.08 -1.55 -1.20
C VAL A 174 7.16 -1.79 -2.26
N ASP A 175 7.95 -0.78 -2.63
CA ASP A 175 9.07 -0.93 -3.57
C ASP A 175 10.11 -1.92 -3.05
N LYS A 176 10.50 -1.79 -1.78
CA LYS A 176 11.45 -2.71 -1.12
C LYS A 176 10.94 -4.15 -1.12
N LEU A 177 9.66 -4.37 -0.82
CA LEU A 177 9.04 -5.69 -0.81
C LEU A 177 8.91 -6.25 -2.22
N THR A 178 8.54 -5.41 -3.19
CA THR A 178 8.43 -5.79 -4.60
C THR A 178 9.78 -6.24 -5.15
N GLY A 179 10.86 -5.51 -4.85
CA GLY A 179 12.22 -5.90 -5.24
C GLY A 179 12.66 -7.27 -4.70
N ARG A 180 12.13 -7.71 -3.55
CA ARG A 180 12.39 -9.06 -2.99
C ARG A 180 11.60 -10.16 -3.69
N LEU A 181 10.49 -9.83 -4.36
CA LEU A 181 9.69 -10.78 -5.12
C LEU A 181 10.33 -11.06 -6.49
N SER A 182 11.06 -10.08 -7.03
CA SER A 182 11.77 -10.17 -8.32
C SER A 182 13.10 -10.92 -8.27
N ASN A 183 13.71 -11.07 -7.08
CA ASN A 183 14.94 -11.84 -6.82
C ASN A 183 14.60 -13.26 -6.36
#